data_AF-A0A396S2J5-F1
#
_entry.id   AF-A0A396S2J5-F1
#
_cell.length_a   1.000
_cell.length_b   1.000
_cell.length_c   1.000
_cell.angle_alpha   90.00
_cell.angle_beta   90.00
_cell.angle_gamma   90.00
#
_symmetry.space_group_name_H-M   'P 1'
#
loop_
_entity.id
_entity.type
_entity.pdbx_description
1 polymer ?
#
loop_
_entity_poly.entity_id
_entity_poly.type
_entity_poly.pdbx_seq_one_letter_code
_entity_poly.pdbx_strand_id
1 'polypeptide(L)'
;MSQLQEKLGPAVIQALIVCVVRFFTIPWSIWKGAALRLAERRQAAGNPDDASSKSEFPVFDWIRAAWDGLIFLSWFVGAVVAVITLFGVMFRVGFFSGIGSAIGVVVYFYFAVILMSFFKESLILLLAIAMNVEKLANKSAAQAPAAVAAPEPSQQTP
;
A
#
# COMPACT_ATOMS: atom_id res chain seq x y z
N MET A 1 -4.71 40.01 -21.73
CA MET A 1 -5.13 38.67 -22.19
C MET A 1 -3.98 37.81 -22.73
N SER A 2 -2.92 38.39 -23.32
CA SER A 2 -1.75 37.63 -23.84
C SER A 2 -1.05 36.74 -22.80
N GLN A 3 -0.81 37.23 -21.57
CA GLN A 3 -0.10 36.44 -20.55
C GLN A 3 -0.87 35.22 -19.99
N LEU A 4 -2.20 35.22 -20.08
CA LEU A 4 -3.01 34.07 -19.68
C LEU A 4 -2.88 32.94 -20.70
N GLN A 5 -2.88 33.29 -21.99
CA GLN A 5 -2.75 32.34 -23.09
C GLN A 5 -1.34 31.72 -23.17
N GLU A 6 -0.32 32.51 -22.87
CA GLU A 6 1.09 32.07 -22.83
C GLU A 6 1.40 31.15 -21.64
N LYS A 7 0.67 31.29 -20.52
CA LYS A 7 0.80 30.43 -19.33
C LYS A 7 -0.14 29.23 -19.31
N LEU A 8 -1.26 29.30 -20.01
CA LEU A 8 -2.22 28.19 -20.13
C LEU A 8 -1.64 27.02 -20.95
N GLY A 9 -0.89 27.30 -22.03
CA GLY A 9 -0.24 26.26 -22.83
C GLY A 9 0.67 25.34 -22.00
N PRO A 10 1.68 25.88 -21.29
CA PRO A 10 2.55 25.10 -20.41
C PRO A 10 1.79 24.40 -19.29
N ALA A 11 0.79 25.06 -18.69
CA ALA A 11 -0.01 24.47 -17.62
C ALA A 11 -0.84 23.26 -18.09
N VAL A 12 -1.43 23.32 -19.28
CA VAL A 12 -2.18 22.19 -19.87
C VAL A 12 -1.24 21.04 -20.21
N ILE A 13 -0.08 21.32 -20.80
CA ILE A 13 0.93 20.29 -21.11
C ILE A 13 1.41 19.62 -19.81
N GLN A 14 1.68 20.40 -18.77
CA GLN A 14 2.09 19.88 -17.48
C GLN A 14 0.98 19.05 -16.81
N ALA A 15 -0.27 19.52 -16.87
CA ALA A 15 -1.41 18.76 -16.38
C ALA A 15 -1.56 17.43 -17.13
N LEU A 16 -1.38 17.42 -18.45
CA LEU A 16 -1.44 16.21 -19.28
C LEU A 16 -0.29 15.24 -18.96
N ILE A 17 0.93 15.74 -18.75
CA ILE A 17 2.07 14.94 -18.30
C ILE A 17 1.78 14.30 -16.94
N VAL A 18 1.26 15.07 -15.98
CA VAL A 18 0.97 14.55 -14.64
C VAL A 18 -0.20 13.57 -14.66
N CYS A 19 -1.29 13.89 -15.34
CA CYS A 19 -2.48 13.04 -15.37
C CYS A 19 -2.30 11.78 -16.21
N VAL A 20 -1.53 11.84 -17.30
CA VAL A 20 -1.34 10.68 -18.20
C VAL A 20 -0.03 9.99 -17.86
N VAL A 21 1.12 10.62 -18.08
CA VAL A 21 2.43 9.97 -17.96
C VAL A 21 2.68 9.47 -16.53
N ARG A 22 2.32 10.28 -15.52
CA ARG A 22 2.51 9.85 -14.13
C ARG A 22 1.55 8.73 -13.75
N PHE A 23 0.30 8.78 -14.20
CA PHE A 23 -0.68 7.72 -13.94
C PHE A 23 -0.23 6.37 -14.50
N PHE A 24 0.36 6.36 -15.71
CA PHE A 24 0.93 5.13 -16.28
C PHE A 24 2.25 4.73 -15.62
N THR A 25 3.10 5.65 -15.16
CA THR A 25 4.37 5.26 -14.51
C THR A 25 4.22 4.80 -13.06
N ILE A 26 3.08 5.08 -12.40
CA ILE A 26 2.79 4.67 -11.02
C ILE A 26 2.76 3.13 -10.84
N PRO A 27 2.00 2.34 -11.63
CA PRO A 27 2.03 0.88 -11.51
C PRO A 27 3.45 0.29 -11.56
N TRP A 28 4.27 0.82 -12.45
CA TRP A 28 5.65 0.38 -12.64
C TRP A 28 6.55 0.73 -11.44
N SER A 29 6.40 1.93 -10.87
CA SER A 29 7.17 2.34 -9.70
C SER A 29 6.75 1.57 -8.44
N ILE A 30 5.45 1.28 -8.28
CA ILE A 30 4.91 0.46 -7.20
C ILE A 30 5.45 -0.96 -7.28
N TRP A 31 5.45 -1.57 -8.47
CA TRP A 31 5.96 -2.93 -8.67
C TRP A 31 7.45 -3.03 -8.31
N LYS A 32 8.28 -2.09 -8.80
CA LYS A 32 9.71 -2.03 -8.45
C LYS A 32 9.93 -1.81 -6.95
N GLY A 33 9.15 -0.91 -6.34
CA GLY A 33 9.21 -0.67 -4.91
C GLY A 33 8.86 -1.91 -4.08
N ALA A 34 7.86 -2.68 -4.49
CA ALA A 34 7.52 -3.95 -3.84
C ALA A 34 8.66 -4.97 -3.97
N ALA A 35 9.27 -5.11 -5.16
CA ALA A 35 10.41 -6.00 -5.40
C ALA A 35 11.62 -5.65 -4.51
N LEU A 36 11.96 -4.37 -4.41
CA LEU A 36 13.07 -3.91 -3.56
C LEU A 36 12.81 -4.18 -2.08
N ARG A 37 11.59 -3.88 -1.58
CA ARG A 37 11.22 -4.17 -0.18
C ARG A 37 11.27 -5.66 0.16
N LEU A 38 10.94 -6.54 -0.79
CA LEU A 38 11.08 -7.99 -0.63
C LEU A 38 12.55 -8.41 -0.55
N ALA A 39 13.40 -7.83 -1.40
CA ALA A 39 14.84 -8.10 -1.40
C ALA A 39 15.51 -7.62 -0.09
N GLU A 40 15.20 -6.41 0.37
CA GLU A 40 15.68 -5.86 1.65
C GLU A 40 15.26 -6.74 2.84
N ARG A 41 14.01 -7.19 2.88
CA ARG A 41 13.53 -8.11 3.93
C ARG A 41 14.26 -9.45 3.93
N ARG A 42 14.63 -9.95 2.75
CA ARG A 42 15.43 -11.19 2.65
C ARG A 42 16.84 -11.00 3.19
N GLN A 43 17.45 -9.83 2.98
CA GLN A 43 18.77 -9.49 3.53
C GLN A 43 18.71 -9.28 5.04
N ALA A 44 17.71 -8.56 5.55
CA ALA A 44 17.50 -8.33 6.98
C ALA A 44 17.23 -9.63 7.76
N ALA A 45 16.51 -10.59 7.16
CA ALA A 45 16.32 -11.91 7.76
C ALA A 45 17.61 -12.75 7.89
N GLY A 46 18.68 -12.37 7.18
CA GLY A 46 19.99 -13.01 7.26
C GLY A 46 20.90 -12.43 8.35
N ASN A 47 20.53 -11.31 8.97
CA ASN A 47 21.32 -10.65 10.01
C ASN A 47 20.66 -10.89 11.40
N PRO A 48 21.24 -11.71 12.28
CA PRO A 48 20.60 -12.12 13.53
C PRO A 48 20.42 -10.99 14.57
N ASP A 49 21.10 -9.86 14.40
CA ASP A 49 21.08 -8.74 15.36
C ASP A 49 19.85 -7.81 15.25
N ASP A 50 19.12 -7.84 14.11
CA ASP A 50 17.94 -6.98 13.88
C ASP A 50 16.63 -7.57 14.42
N ALA A 51 16.65 -8.78 14.98
CA ALA A 51 15.48 -9.43 15.58
C ALA A 51 15.01 -8.77 16.89
N SER A 52 15.79 -7.83 17.44
CA SER A 52 15.54 -7.15 18.71
C SER A 52 14.59 -5.94 18.63
N SER A 53 14.26 -5.46 17.42
CA SER A 53 13.34 -4.34 17.19
C SER A 53 12.00 -4.78 16.56
N LYS A 54 11.62 -6.03 16.80
CA LYS A 54 10.42 -6.66 16.26
C LYS A 54 9.17 -5.91 16.74
N SER A 55 8.42 -5.38 15.78
CA SER A 55 7.05 -4.91 15.93
C SER A 55 6.28 -5.77 16.94
N GLU A 56 5.51 -5.12 17.82
CA GLU A 56 4.67 -5.72 18.88
C GLU A 56 3.68 -6.77 18.33
N PHE A 57 3.55 -6.87 16.99
CA PHE A 57 2.73 -7.84 16.29
C PHE A 57 3.41 -8.42 15.03
N PRO A 58 4.05 -9.61 15.12
CA PRO A 58 4.75 -10.24 13.99
C PRO A 58 3.83 -10.61 12.82
N VAL A 59 2.53 -10.78 13.08
CA VAL A 59 1.53 -11.12 12.05
C VAL A 59 1.34 -9.97 11.05
N PHE A 60 1.42 -8.70 11.48
CA PHE A 60 1.23 -7.57 10.57
C PHE A 60 2.42 -7.38 9.62
N ASP A 61 3.64 -7.61 10.10
CA ASP A 61 4.82 -7.57 9.23
C ASP A 61 4.77 -8.66 8.17
N TRP A 62 4.22 -9.82 8.52
CA TRP A 62 3.96 -10.90 7.56
C TRP A 62 2.89 -10.50 6.54
N ILE A 63 1.74 -9.95 6.97
CA ILE A 63 0.69 -9.48 6.06
C ILE A 63 1.22 -8.40 5.10
N ARG A 64 2.03 -7.46 5.60
CA ARG A 64 2.62 -6.40 4.78
C ARG A 64 3.59 -6.96 3.75
N ALA A 65 4.40 -7.95 4.14
CA ALA A 65 5.30 -8.66 3.22
C ALA A 65 4.54 -9.51 2.19
N ALA A 66 3.47 -10.18 2.61
CA ALA A 66 2.60 -10.95 1.72
C ALA A 66 1.93 -10.05 0.67
N TRP A 67 1.49 -8.85 1.07
CA TRP A 67 0.96 -7.83 0.16
C TRP A 67 2.00 -7.32 -0.85
N ASP A 68 3.24 -7.08 -0.41
CA ASP A 68 4.34 -6.76 -1.33
C ASP A 68 4.63 -7.91 -2.30
N GLY A 69 4.61 -9.15 -1.81
CA GLY A 69 4.72 -10.37 -2.62
C GLY A 69 3.61 -10.47 -3.67
N LEU A 70 2.36 -10.19 -3.27
CA LEU A 70 1.21 -10.23 -4.17
C LEU A 70 1.30 -9.17 -5.28
N ILE A 71 1.71 -7.94 -4.94
CA ILE A 71 1.95 -6.87 -5.92
C ILE A 71 3.05 -7.28 -6.89
N PHE A 72 4.15 -7.84 -6.40
CA PHE A 72 5.25 -8.30 -7.24
C PHE A 72 4.79 -9.43 -8.19
N LEU A 73 4.04 -10.40 -7.67
CA LEU A 73 3.57 -11.57 -8.42
C LEU A 73 2.46 -11.22 -9.42
N SER A 74 1.74 -10.13 -9.20
CA SER A 74 0.60 -9.70 -10.04
C SER A 74 0.95 -9.60 -11.53
N TRP A 75 2.17 -9.15 -11.87
CA TRP A 75 2.63 -9.06 -13.26
C TRP A 75 2.83 -10.43 -13.90
N PHE A 76 3.37 -11.39 -13.16
CA PHE A 76 3.54 -12.78 -13.63
C PHE A 76 2.19 -13.48 -13.79
N VAL A 77 1.30 -13.33 -12.81
CA VAL A 77 -0.06 -13.88 -12.88
C VAL A 77 -0.82 -13.25 -14.05
N GLY A 78 -0.73 -11.93 -14.22
CA GLY A 78 -1.35 -11.22 -15.34
C GLY A 78 -0.85 -11.71 -16.70
N ALA A 79 0.45 -11.96 -16.85
CA ALA A 79 1.01 -12.53 -18.07
C ALA A 79 0.46 -13.94 -18.36
N VAL A 80 0.42 -14.82 -17.36
CA VAL A 80 -0.13 -16.18 -17.51
C VAL A 80 -1.61 -16.13 -17.88
N VAL A 81 -2.41 -15.32 -17.17
CA VAL A 81 -3.84 -15.17 -17.45
C VAL A 81 -4.08 -14.57 -18.84
N ALA A 82 -3.26 -13.60 -19.27
CA ALA A 82 -3.36 -13.03 -20.61
C ALA A 82 -3.12 -14.07 -21.70
N VAL A 83 -2.14 -14.96 -21.52
CA VAL A 83 -1.86 -16.07 -22.46
C VAL A 83 -3.01 -17.07 -22.50
N ILE A 84 -3.51 -17.50 -21.33
CA ILE A 84 -4.66 -18.42 -21.26
C ILE A 84 -5.89 -17.80 -21.94
N THR A 85 -6.13 -16.51 -21.69
CA THR A 85 -7.27 -15.78 -22.26
C THR A 85 -7.13 -15.63 -23.77
N LEU A 86 -5.92 -15.30 -24.26
CA LEU A 86 -5.60 -15.22 -25.68
C LEU A 86 -5.99 -16.51 -26.39
N PHE A 87 -5.42 -17.64 -25.97
CA PHE A 87 -5.66 -18.94 -26.61
C PHE A 87 -7.12 -19.41 -26.40
N GLY A 88 -7.66 -19.27 -25.19
CA GLY A 88 -9.02 -19.69 -24.86
C GLY A 88 -10.10 -18.97 -25.68
N VAL A 89 -9.94 -17.67 -25.89
CA VAL A 89 -10.89 -16.86 -26.69
C VAL A 89 -10.60 -17.00 -28.18
N MET A 90 -9.33 -17.05 -28.59
CA MET A 90 -8.93 -17.22 -29.99
C MET A 90 -9.52 -18.49 -30.60
N PHE A 91 -9.43 -19.63 -29.90
CA PHE A 91 -9.94 -20.91 -30.41
C PHE A 91 -11.47 -21.04 -30.38
N ARG A 92 -12.18 -20.15 -29.65
CA ARG A 92 -13.65 -20.21 -29.54
C ARG A 92 -14.38 -19.17 -30.38
N VAL A 93 -13.88 -17.93 -30.40
CA VAL A 93 -14.59 -16.77 -30.96
C VAL A 93 -13.86 -16.19 -32.16
N GLY A 94 -12.53 -16.34 -32.22
CA GLY A 94 -11.71 -15.92 -33.35
C GLY A 94 -10.50 -15.10 -32.95
N PHE A 95 -9.55 -14.96 -33.88
CA PHE A 95 -8.23 -14.38 -33.65
C PHE A 95 -8.25 -12.96 -33.09
N PHE A 96 -9.00 -12.05 -33.72
CA PHE A 96 -9.07 -10.65 -33.27
C PHE A 96 -9.72 -10.50 -31.89
N SER A 97 -10.71 -11.35 -31.57
CA SER A 97 -11.33 -11.37 -30.24
C SER A 97 -10.34 -11.88 -29.17
N GLY A 98 -9.55 -12.90 -29.51
CA GLY A 98 -8.44 -13.38 -28.66
C GLY A 98 -7.46 -12.29 -28.31
N ILE A 99 -6.94 -11.56 -29.31
CA ILE A 99 -6.00 -10.44 -29.08
C ILE A 99 -6.64 -9.35 -28.23
N GLY A 100 -7.86 -8.91 -28.57
CA GLY A 100 -8.54 -7.85 -27.83
C GLY A 100 -8.75 -8.21 -26.36
N SER A 101 -9.16 -9.44 -26.07
CA SER A 101 -9.34 -9.93 -24.70
C SER A 101 -8.01 -10.01 -23.93
N ALA A 102 -6.93 -10.47 -24.57
CA ALA A 102 -5.61 -10.54 -23.95
C ALA A 102 -5.05 -9.14 -23.60
N ILE A 103 -5.22 -8.16 -24.50
CA ILE A 103 -4.87 -6.76 -24.23
C ILE A 103 -5.68 -6.24 -23.03
N GLY A 104 -6.99 -6.53 -22.98
CA GLY A 104 -7.85 -6.15 -21.86
C GLY A 104 -7.35 -6.69 -20.52
N VAL A 105 -6.93 -7.96 -20.49
CA VAL A 105 -6.33 -8.58 -19.29
C VAL A 105 -5.04 -7.88 -18.89
N VAL A 106 -4.14 -7.61 -19.83
CA VAL A 106 -2.88 -6.91 -19.53
C VAL A 106 -3.13 -5.53 -18.94
N VAL A 107 -4.03 -4.75 -19.55
CA VAL A 107 -4.42 -3.42 -19.05
C VAL A 107 -5.04 -3.52 -17.66
N TYR A 108 -5.93 -4.48 -17.43
CA TYR A 108 -6.54 -4.71 -16.13
C TYR A 108 -5.48 -5.00 -15.05
N PHE A 109 -4.61 -5.97 -15.26
CA PHE A 109 -3.56 -6.32 -14.30
C PHE A 109 -2.55 -5.20 -14.09
N TYR A 110 -2.28 -4.40 -15.12
CA TYR A 110 -1.42 -3.23 -15.01
C TYR A 110 -1.98 -2.19 -14.03
N PHE A 111 -3.27 -1.84 -14.16
CA PHE A 111 -3.91 -0.88 -13.25
C PHE A 111 -4.32 -1.48 -11.90
N ALA A 112 -4.54 -2.79 -11.82
CA ALA A 112 -4.84 -3.49 -10.56
C ALA A 112 -3.75 -3.26 -9.50
N VAL A 113 -2.48 -3.13 -9.90
CA VAL A 113 -1.35 -2.81 -9.01
C VAL A 113 -1.59 -1.53 -8.19
N ILE A 114 -2.22 -0.50 -8.78
CA ILE A 114 -2.55 0.73 -8.05
C ILE A 114 -3.57 0.44 -6.95
N LEU A 115 -4.64 -0.28 -7.29
CA LEU A 115 -5.70 -0.62 -6.34
C LEU A 115 -5.13 -1.45 -5.18
N MET A 116 -4.30 -2.45 -5.51
CA MET A 116 -3.56 -3.25 -4.53
C MET A 116 -2.68 -2.39 -3.61
N SER A 117 -1.98 -1.38 -4.16
CA SER A 117 -1.16 -0.46 -3.36
C SER A 117 -2.01 0.43 -2.44
N PHE A 118 -3.16 0.91 -2.92
CA PHE A 118 -4.09 1.69 -2.12
C PHE A 118 -4.63 0.88 -0.94
N PHE A 119 -5.04 -0.38 -1.16
CA PHE A 119 -5.47 -1.28 -0.07
C PHE A 119 -4.35 -1.54 0.94
N LYS A 120 -3.11 -1.68 0.49
CA LYS A 120 -1.95 -1.83 1.38
C LYS A 120 -1.78 -0.59 2.27
N GLU A 121 -1.83 0.60 1.69
CA GLU A 121 -1.71 1.86 2.44
C GLU A 121 -2.87 2.08 3.41
N SER A 122 -4.11 1.75 3.01
CA SER A 122 -5.28 1.84 3.89
C SER A 122 -5.18 0.90 5.09
N LEU A 123 -4.67 -0.33 4.88
CA LEU A 123 -4.42 -1.30 5.97
C LEU A 123 -3.39 -0.77 6.97
N ILE A 124 -2.30 -0.16 6.48
CA ILE A 124 -1.26 0.42 7.34
C ILE A 124 -1.82 1.59 8.15
N LEU A 125 -2.65 2.45 7.54
CA LEU A 125 -3.27 3.58 8.22
C LEU A 125 -4.23 3.12 9.32
N LEU A 126 -5.11 2.14 9.02
CA LEU A 126 -6.03 1.57 9.99
C LEU A 126 -5.28 0.98 11.20
N LEU A 127 -4.16 0.30 10.94
CA LEU A 127 -3.33 -0.26 11.99
C LEU A 127 -2.68 0.83 12.86
N ALA A 128 -2.15 1.89 12.24
CA ALA A 128 -1.56 3.00 12.96
C ALA A 128 -2.59 3.68 13.89
N ILE A 129 -3.84 3.81 13.45
CA ILE A 129 -4.94 4.31 14.28
C ILE A 129 -5.22 3.36 15.43
N ALA A 130 -5.37 2.06 15.17
CA ALA A 130 -5.65 1.06 16.21
C ALA A 130 -4.57 1.05 17.31
N MET A 131 -3.29 1.04 16.91
CA MET A 131 -2.16 1.12 17.85
C MET A 131 -2.12 2.42 18.65
N ASN A 132 -2.39 3.56 18.00
CA ASN A 132 -2.43 4.84 18.71
C ASN A 132 -3.59 4.91 19.71
N VAL A 133 -4.75 4.34 19.37
CA VAL A 133 -5.90 4.21 20.27
C VAL A 133 -5.57 3.30 21.45
N GLU A 134 -4.93 2.16 21.22
CA GLU A 134 -4.49 1.25 22.28
C GLU A 134 -3.51 1.91 23.25
N LYS A 135 -2.53 2.66 22.72
CA LYS A 135 -1.59 3.45 23.55
C LYS A 135 -2.30 4.50 24.40
N LEU A 136 -3.31 5.16 23.85
CA LEU A 136 -4.13 6.13 24.59
C LEU A 136 -4.97 5.45 25.66
N ALA A 137 -5.58 4.30 25.36
CA ALA A 137 -6.35 3.52 26.32
C ALA A 137 -5.49 3.04 27.49
N ASN A 138 -4.31 2.47 27.21
CA ASN A 138 -3.39 1.98 28.23
C ASN A 138 -2.77 3.12 29.06
N LYS A 139 -2.50 4.28 28.46
CA LYS A 139 -2.03 5.48 29.18
C LYS A 139 -3.12 6.06 30.09
N SER A 140 -4.37 6.04 29.63
CA SER A 140 -5.53 6.51 30.42
C SER A 140 -5.81 5.57 31.61
N ALA A 141 -5.67 4.25 31.42
CA ALA A 141 -5.79 3.26 32.49
C ALA A 141 -4.67 3.39 33.54
N ALA A 142 -3.43 3.71 33.13
CA ALA A 142 -2.31 3.90 34.05
C ALA A 142 -2.43 5.14 34.95
N GLN A 143 -3.25 6.13 34.57
CA GLN A 143 -3.42 7.39 35.31
C GLN A 143 -4.61 7.38 36.27
N ALA A 144 -5.51 6.39 36.16
CA ALA A 144 -6.69 6.24 37.02
C ALA A 144 -6.42 5.76 38.46
N PRO A 145 -5.45 4.87 38.77
CA PRO A 145 -5.28 4.37 40.16
C PRO A 145 -4.52 5.33 41.09
N ALA A 146 -3.83 6.36 40.57
CA ALA A 146 -3.02 7.27 41.39
C ALA A 146 -3.82 8.43 42.02
N ALA A 147 -5.01 8.76 41.50
CA ALA A 147 -5.80 9.90 41.97
C ALA A 147 -6.75 9.56 43.15
N VAL A 148 -6.93 8.28 43.48
CA VAL A 148 -7.90 7.82 44.49
C VAL A 148 -7.25 7.46 45.83
N ALA A 149 -5.91 7.52 45.94
CA ALA A 149 -5.15 7.05 47.11
C ALA A 149 -4.43 8.17 47.91
N ALA A 150 -4.95 9.39 47.92
CA ALA A 150 -4.50 10.42 48.87
C ALA A 150 -5.52 10.53 50.03
N PRO A 151 -5.19 10.08 51.25
CA PRO A 151 -6.09 10.26 52.39
C PRO A 151 -6.13 11.74 52.79
N GLU A 152 -7.34 12.27 53.01
CA GLU A 152 -7.59 13.61 53.55
C GLU A 152 -6.78 13.85 54.83
N PRO A 153 -6.04 14.97 54.95
CA PRO A 153 -5.55 15.42 56.24
C PRO A 153 -6.74 15.98 57.03
N SER A 154 -7.14 15.20 58.04
CA SER A 154 -8.08 15.56 59.09
C SER A 154 -7.82 16.96 59.64
N GLN A 155 -8.90 17.73 59.74
CA GLN A 155 -9.01 19.02 60.41
C GLN A 155 -8.39 19.00 61.81
N GLN A 156 -7.51 19.96 62.09
CA GLN A 156 -7.29 20.50 63.43
C GLN A 156 -7.32 22.02 63.34
N THR A 157 -8.49 22.58 63.67
CA THR A 157 -8.72 23.99 64.02
C THR A 157 -8.24 24.26 65.46
N PRO A 158 -7.98 25.54 65.81
CA PRO A 158 -7.02 25.97 66.85
C PRO A 158 -7.41 25.69 68.29
#